data_AF-A0A2K2HE28-F1
#
_entry.id   AF-A0A2K2HE28-F1
#
_cell.length_a   1.000
_cell.length_b   1.000
_cell.length_c   1.000
_cell.angle_alpha   90.00
_cell.angle_beta   90.00
_cell.angle_gamma   90.00
#
_symmetry.space_group_name_H-M   'P 1'
#
loop_
_entity.id
_entity.type
_entity.pdbx_description
1 polymer ?
#
loop_
_entity_poly.entity_id
_entity_poly.type
_entity_poly.pdbx_seq_one_letter_code
_entity_poly.pdbx_strand_id
1 'polypeptide(L)'
;MAYSGVVYSRRIGDEELTFGVSGLLYRSNVLMYDHQSESLWSQILRHAVTGPRRGAKLDVLPSTLTRWDKWRAGHPRTLVLTTATGYDRDYSRDPYEDYYRRRSGLFGFLRAGPGEEDKELVVGIEKKGVSRAYPLSVVRQRGQLEDSVGGEKLSFRYDKSDDRLRITDSEGRTVPHVTTYWFVWKAFHPQTERFE
;
A
#
# COMPACT_ATOMS: atom_id res chain seq x y z
N MET A 1 -4.97 11.26 1.10
CA MET A 1 -4.79 9.87 1.56
C MET A 1 -4.43 9.01 0.35
N ALA A 2 -3.44 8.12 0.45
CA ALA A 2 -2.92 7.38 -0.69
C ALA A 2 -3.55 5.97 -0.90
N TYR A 3 -4.33 5.48 0.07
CA TYR A 3 -4.82 4.10 0.13
C TYR A 3 -3.69 3.05 0.22
N SER A 4 -2.48 3.43 0.63
CA SER A 4 -1.29 2.59 0.65
C SER A 4 -1.13 1.79 1.94
N GLY A 5 -2.04 0.86 2.24
CA GLY A 5 -1.91 -0.02 3.42
C GLY A 5 -0.81 -1.06 3.26
N VAL A 6 0.21 -1.06 4.13
CA VAL A 6 1.32 -2.03 4.12
C VAL A 6 1.99 -2.08 5.50
N VAL A 7 2.57 -3.23 5.86
CA VAL A 7 3.23 -3.47 7.14
C VAL A 7 4.70 -3.76 6.88
N TYR A 8 5.58 -3.14 7.67
CA TYR A 8 7.03 -3.33 7.56
C TYR A 8 7.61 -3.86 8.87
N SER A 9 8.71 -4.59 8.75
CA SER A 9 9.60 -4.87 9.86
C SER A 9 10.17 -3.54 10.36
N ARG A 10 10.13 -3.34 11.68
CA ARG A 10 10.82 -2.22 12.32
C ARG A 10 12.29 -2.50 12.60
N ARG A 11 12.78 -3.71 12.28
CA ARG A 11 14.19 -4.08 12.43
C ARG A 11 14.95 -3.77 11.15
N ILE A 12 16.04 -3.01 11.27
CA ILE A 12 16.95 -2.65 10.17
C ILE A 12 18.35 -3.13 10.55
N GLY A 13 18.79 -4.25 9.96
CA GLY A 13 19.95 -4.97 10.45
C GLY A 13 19.69 -5.50 11.88
N ASP A 14 20.61 -5.21 12.80
CA ASP A 14 20.50 -5.63 14.20
C ASP A 14 19.73 -4.63 15.07
N GLU A 15 19.40 -3.45 14.54
CA GLU A 15 18.72 -2.40 15.27
C GLU A 15 17.21 -2.48 15.12
N GLU A 16 16.52 -2.18 16.23
CA GLU A 16 15.09 -2.04 16.27
C GLU A 16 14.71 -0.55 16.30
N LEU A 17 13.95 -0.10 15.31
CA LEU A 17 13.55 1.29 15.15
C LEU A 17 12.11 1.52 15.63
N THR A 18 11.79 2.79 15.90
CA THR A 18 10.43 3.26 16.15
C THR A 18 10.13 4.38 15.17
N PHE A 19 8.93 4.37 14.59
CA PHE A 19 8.56 5.30 13.54
C PHE A 19 7.47 6.26 13.99
N GLY A 20 7.54 7.49 13.50
CA GLY A 20 6.51 8.51 13.63
C GLY A 20 6.01 9.00 12.27
N VAL A 21 4.93 9.77 12.31
CA VAL A 21 4.38 10.45 11.13
C VAL A 21 4.97 11.86 11.07
N SER A 22 5.70 12.20 10.01
CA SER A 22 6.40 13.49 9.91
C SER A 22 5.48 14.68 9.61
N GLY A 23 4.26 14.42 9.12
CA GLY A 23 3.38 15.45 8.54
C GLY A 23 3.79 15.90 7.12
N LEU A 24 4.93 15.43 6.61
CA LEU A 24 5.40 15.74 5.26
C LEU A 24 4.81 14.79 4.22
N LEU A 25 4.61 15.31 3.02
CA LEU A 25 4.19 14.55 1.85
C LEU A 25 5.29 14.57 0.79
N TYR A 26 5.56 13.41 0.22
CA TYR A 26 6.37 13.26 -0.97
C TYR A 26 5.51 12.56 -2.03
N ARG A 27 5.25 13.24 -3.16
CA ARG A 27 4.38 12.74 -4.24
C ARG A 27 3.03 12.22 -3.72
N SER A 28 2.40 13.00 -2.83
CA SER A 28 1.09 12.70 -2.22
C SER A 28 1.02 11.49 -1.30
N ASN A 29 2.16 10.93 -0.92
CA ASN A 29 2.22 9.95 0.15
C ASN A 29 3.05 10.47 1.34
N VAL A 30 2.72 9.98 2.53
CA VAL A 30 3.37 10.36 3.77
C VAL A 30 4.83 9.92 3.79
N LEU A 31 5.69 10.75 4.38
CA LEU A 31 7.00 10.33 4.85
C LEU A 31 6.92 9.96 6.33
N MET A 32 7.36 8.75 6.67
CA MET A 32 7.59 8.39 8.07
C MET A 32 8.97 8.91 8.48
N TYR A 33 9.22 9.10 9.78
CA TYR A 33 10.58 9.29 10.29
C TYR A 33 10.89 8.23 11.33
N ASP A 34 12.15 7.80 11.45
CA ASP A 34 12.59 6.99 12.60
C ASP A 34 13.07 7.89 13.74
N HIS A 35 12.74 7.57 14.97
CA HIS A 35 13.09 8.40 16.13
C HIS A 35 14.60 8.36 16.45
N GLN A 36 15.31 7.34 15.96
CA GLN A 36 16.71 7.08 16.27
C GLN A 36 17.65 8.00 15.48
N SER A 37 17.32 8.28 14.22
CA SER A 37 18.17 9.07 13.31
C SER A 37 17.46 10.23 12.64
N GLU A 38 16.15 10.36 12.84
CA GLU A 38 15.29 11.35 12.18
C GLU A 38 15.34 11.27 10.64
N SER A 39 15.77 10.13 10.08
CA SER A 39 15.76 9.91 8.64
C SER A 39 14.31 9.82 8.15
N LEU A 40 14.03 10.40 6.98
CA LEU A 40 12.70 10.29 6.37
C LEU A 40 12.61 9.05 5.47
N TRP A 41 11.52 8.30 5.59
CA TRP A 41 11.27 7.03 4.92
C TRP A 41 10.05 7.12 4.00
N SER A 42 10.24 6.72 2.74
CA SER A 42 9.13 6.60 1.79
C SER A 42 8.52 5.21 1.91
N GLN A 43 7.22 5.18 2.20
CA GLN A 43 6.44 3.95 2.27
C GLN A 43 6.40 3.24 0.91
N ILE A 44 6.13 3.95 -0.19
CA ILE A 44 6.03 3.32 -1.52
C ILE A 44 7.39 2.80 -1.99
N LEU A 45 8.45 3.58 -1.82
CA LEU A 45 9.80 3.20 -2.24
C LEU A 45 10.49 2.21 -1.28
N ARG A 46 9.93 2.01 -0.08
CA ARG A 46 10.40 1.06 0.93
C ARG A 46 11.84 1.34 1.40
N HIS A 47 12.25 2.61 1.44
CA HIS A 47 13.58 2.98 1.94
C HIS A 47 13.64 4.41 2.49
N ALA A 48 14.67 4.69 3.28
CA ALA A 48 15.00 6.02 3.75
C ALA A 48 15.49 6.90 2.59
N VAL A 49 14.78 7.99 2.32
CA VAL A 49 15.08 8.92 1.22
C VAL A 49 16.03 10.04 1.63
N THR A 50 16.17 10.30 2.93
CA THR A 50 17.04 11.34 3.50
C THR A 50 17.68 10.87 4.80
N GLY A 51 18.55 11.70 5.39
CA GLY A 51 19.12 11.48 6.71
C GLY A 51 20.21 10.40 6.76
N PRO A 52 20.73 10.10 7.96
CA PRO A 52 21.82 9.15 8.16
C PRO A 52 21.55 7.75 7.62
N ARG A 53 20.29 7.32 7.54
CA ARG A 53 19.91 5.99 7.06
C ARG A 53 19.60 5.94 5.57
N ARG A 54 19.85 7.01 4.81
CA ARG A 54 19.52 7.08 3.37
C ARG A 54 19.91 5.80 2.62
N GLY A 55 18.94 5.20 1.92
CA GLY A 55 19.11 3.96 1.16
C GLY A 55 18.84 2.67 1.95
N ALA A 56 18.76 2.73 3.28
CA ALA A 56 18.33 1.59 4.10
C ALA A 56 16.90 1.18 3.72
N LYS A 57 16.66 -0.13 3.60
CA LYS A 57 15.42 -0.70 3.07
C LYS A 57 14.50 -1.21 4.18
N LEU A 58 13.19 -1.13 3.93
CA LEU A 58 12.15 -1.68 4.78
C LEU A 58 11.72 -3.05 4.24
N ASP A 59 11.79 -4.07 5.09
CA ASP A 59 11.26 -5.39 4.76
C ASP A 59 9.75 -5.41 4.95
N VAL A 60 9.02 -5.77 3.89
CA VAL A 60 7.56 -5.91 3.95
C VAL A 60 7.21 -7.18 4.71
N LEU A 61 6.33 -7.06 5.70
CA LEU A 61 5.78 -8.21 6.41
C LEU A 61 4.48 -8.68 5.75
N PRO A 62 4.19 -10.00 5.77
CA PRO A 62 2.91 -10.51 5.32
C PRO A 62 1.76 -9.83 6.07
N SER A 63 0.81 -9.27 5.32
CA SER A 63 -0.39 -8.65 5.86
C SER A 63 -1.58 -8.94 4.94
N THR A 64 -2.79 -8.73 5.45
CA THR A 64 -4.03 -8.91 4.71
C THR A 64 -4.77 -7.59 4.67
N LEU A 65 -5.06 -7.10 3.46
CA LEU A 65 -6.03 -6.03 3.25
C LEU A 65 -7.38 -6.68 2.92
N THR A 66 -8.38 -6.39 3.75
CA THR A 66 -9.75 -6.92 3.63
C THR A 66 -10.73 -5.95 4.30
N ARG A 67 -12.02 -6.18 4.11
CA ARG A 67 -13.08 -5.48 4.84
C ARG A 67 -13.25 -6.03 6.25
N TRP A 68 -13.64 -5.14 7.17
CA TRP A 68 -13.85 -5.48 8.56
C TRP A 68 -14.94 -6.54 8.79
N ASP A 69 -16.07 -6.44 8.09
CA ASP A 69 -17.16 -7.42 8.19
C ASP A 69 -16.72 -8.82 7.76
N LYS A 70 -15.88 -8.89 6.74
CA LYS A 70 -15.30 -10.14 6.23
C LYS A 70 -14.30 -10.74 7.21
N TRP A 71 -13.38 -9.92 7.71
CA TRP A 71 -12.42 -10.35 8.74
C TRP A 71 -13.14 -10.87 9.99
N ARG A 72 -14.12 -10.12 10.52
CA ARG A 72 -14.83 -10.47 11.74
C ARG A 72 -15.63 -11.77 11.60
N ALA A 73 -16.18 -12.06 10.42
CA ALA A 73 -16.88 -13.32 10.16
C ALA A 73 -15.95 -14.54 10.33
N GLY A 74 -14.69 -14.45 9.87
CA GLY A 74 -13.68 -15.51 10.03
C GLY A 74 -12.94 -15.48 11.37
N HIS A 75 -12.88 -14.33 12.03
CA HIS A 75 -12.11 -14.10 13.25
C HIS A 75 -12.97 -13.44 14.36
N PRO A 76 -14.02 -14.12 14.85
CA PRO A 76 -15.02 -13.52 15.74
C PRO A 76 -14.47 -13.11 17.12
N ARG A 77 -13.31 -13.65 17.51
CA ARG A 77 -12.61 -13.30 18.77
C ARG A 77 -11.60 -12.16 18.62
N THR A 78 -11.48 -11.56 17.42
CA THR A 78 -10.60 -10.39 17.22
C THR A 78 -11.03 -9.26 18.14
N LEU A 79 -10.07 -8.70 18.88
CA LEU A 79 -10.27 -7.50 19.68
C LEU A 79 -9.90 -6.27 18.86
N VAL A 80 -10.67 -5.20 19.03
CA VAL A 80 -10.37 -3.86 18.50
C VAL A 80 -10.34 -2.88 19.66
N LEU A 81 -9.56 -1.79 19.51
CA LEU A 81 -9.50 -0.75 20.52
C LEU A 81 -10.88 -0.09 20.69
N THR A 82 -11.24 0.19 21.93
CA THR A 82 -12.48 0.89 22.25
C THR A 82 -12.45 2.34 21.77
N THR A 83 -13.58 2.85 21.32
CA THR A 83 -13.78 4.29 21.04
C THR A 83 -14.10 5.09 22.30
N ALA A 84 -14.33 4.43 23.44
CA ALA A 84 -14.49 5.07 24.75
C ALA A 84 -13.13 5.49 25.33
N THR A 85 -12.53 6.52 24.72
CA THR A 85 -11.17 6.99 25.05
C THR A 85 -11.13 8.06 26.15
N GLY A 86 -12.28 8.60 26.55
CA GLY A 86 -12.38 9.75 27.47
C GLY A 86 -12.32 11.12 26.78
N TYR A 87 -12.22 11.16 25.45
CA TYR A 87 -12.22 12.39 24.64
C TYR A 87 -13.51 12.53 23.83
N ASP A 88 -13.94 13.78 23.60
CA ASP A 88 -15.07 14.10 22.71
C ASP A 88 -14.62 14.07 21.24
N ARG A 89 -14.60 12.87 20.67
CA ARG A 89 -14.25 12.62 19.27
C ARG A 89 -15.24 11.63 18.68
N ASP A 90 -15.99 12.07 17.67
CA ASP A 90 -16.83 11.17 16.89
C ASP A 90 -15.97 10.32 15.94
N TYR A 91 -15.75 9.05 16.34
CA TYR A 91 -15.04 8.03 15.56
C TYR A 91 -15.94 7.33 14.51
N SER A 92 -17.25 7.61 14.48
CA SER A 92 -18.13 7.07 13.44
C SER A 92 -18.04 7.86 12.12
N ARG A 93 -17.54 9.09 12.19
CA ARG A 93 -17.38 9.98 11.04
C ARG A 93 -15.97 9.91 10.47
N ASP A 94 -15.86 9.53 9.20
CA ASP A 94 -14.62 9.64 8.43
C ASP A 94 -14.42 11.08 7.93
N PRO A 95 -13.40 11.83 8.43
CA PRO A 95 -13.15 13.20 7.98
C PRO A 95 -12.68 13.29 6.52
N TYR A 96 -12.36 12.17 5.87
CA TYR A 96 -11.87 12.11 4.50
C TYR A 96 -12.84 11.43 3.51
N GLU A 97 -14.08 11.15 3.91
CA GLU A 97 -15.06 10.48 3.04
C GLU A 97 -15.20 11.16 1.67
N ASP A 98 -15.36 12.48 1.65
CA ASP A 98 -15.46 13.27 0.41
C ASP A 98 -14.19 13.18 -0.45
N TYR A 99 -13.03 13.10 0.20
CA TYR A 99 -11.78 12.89 -0.52
C TYR A 99 -11.79 11.55 -1.23
N TYR A 100 -12.27 10.47 -0.61
CA TYR A 100 -12.32 9.16 -1.26
C TYR A 100 -13.33 9.09 -2.41
N ARG A 101 -14.47 9.80 -2.30
CA ARG A 101 -15.50 9.83 -3.36
C ARG A 101 -15.07 10.57 -4.62
N ARG A 102 -14.17 11.55 -4.50
CA ARG A 102 -13.67 12.31 -5.66
C ARG A 102 -12.68 11.50 -6.48
N ARG A 103 -12.86 11.46 -7.80
CA ARG A 103 -11.98 10.74 -8.75
C ARG A 103 -10.58 11.32 -8.90
N SER A 104 -10.37 12.59 -8.56
CA SER A 104 -9.10 13.30 -8.69
C SER A 104 -8.33 13.41 -7.36
N GLY A 105 -7.00 13.45 -7.44
CA GLY A 105 -6.10 13.70 -6.31
C GLY A 105 -6.33 15.06 -5.62
N LEU A 106 -5.64 15.29 -4.50
CA LEU A 106 -5.64 16.61 -3.86
C LEU A 106 -4.86 17.56 -4.79
N PHE A 107 -5.51 18.61 -5.27
CA PHE A 107 -4.97 19.52 -6.30
C PHE A 107 -4.75 18.83 -7.65
N GLY A 108 -5.52 19.22 -8.68
CA GLY A 108 -5.66 18.53 -9.97
C GLY A 108 -4.40 18.43 -10.87
N PHE A 109 -3.20 18.68 -10.33
CA PHE A 109 -1.91 18.46 -10.98
C PHE A 109 -1.32 17.06 -10.72
N LEU A 110 -1.81 16.33 -9.72
CA LEU A 110 -1.37 14.96 -9.44
C LEU A 110 -2.19 13.96 -10.25
N ARG A 111 -1.85 13.85 -11.54
CA ARG A 111 -2.50 12.94 -12.47
C ARG A 111 -1.61 11.77 -12.79
N ALA A 112 -2.23 10.62 -13.02
CA ALA A 112 -1.49 9.46 -13.52
C ALA A 112 -1.11 9.63 -15.01
N GLY A 113 -1.94 10.33 -15.78
CA GLY A 113 -1.66 10.67 -17.18
C GLY A 113 -2.89 11.30 -17.84
N PRO A 114 -2.76 11.77 -19.10
CA PRO A 114 -3.91 12.24 -19.86
C PRO A 114 -4.96 11.13 -20.01
N GLY A 115 -6.19 11.37 -19.55
CA GLY A 115 -7.33 10.44 -19.69
C GLY A 115 -7.38 9.28 -18.68
N GLU A 116 -6.40 9.14 -17.81
CA GLU A 116 -6.38 8.09 -16.77
C GLU A 116 -7.20 8.53 -15.53
N GLU A 117 -7.92 7.60 -14.90
CA GLU A 117 -8.60 7.86 -13.63
C GLU A 117 -7.56 7.92 -12.49
N ASP A 118 -7.35 9.11 -11.91
CA ASP A 118 -6.30 9.30 -10.91
C ASP A 118 -6.44 8.32 -9.74
N LYS A 119 -7.64 8.22 -9.14
CA LYS A 119 -7.93 7.41 -7.96
C LYS A 119 -8.38 5.97 -8.24
N GLU A 120 -8.05 5.43 -9.40
CA GLU A 120 -8.18 3.99 -9.59
C GLU A 120 -7.24 3.25 -8.65
N LEU A 121 -7.74 2.20 -7.99
CA LEU A 121 -6.92 1.35 -7.15
C LEU A 121 -6.15 0.36 -8.00
N VAL A 122 -4.85 0.30 -7.78
CA VAL A 122 -3.95 -0.68 -8.39
C VAL A 122 -3.21 -1.45 -7.32
N VAL A 123 -2.85 -2.68 -7.68
CA VAL A 123 -1.88 -3.50 -6.98
C VAL A 123 -0.53 -3.27 -7.66
N GLY A 124 0.38 -2.58 -6.98
CA GLY A 124 1.73 -2.32 -7.45
C GLY A 124 2.71 -3.39 -6.98
N ILE A 125 3.51 -3.89 -7.92
CA ILE A 125 4.61 -4.84 -7.68
C ILE A 125 5.88 -4.26 -8.29
N GLU A 126 6.97 -4.28 -7.53
CA GLU A 126 8.31 -4.05 -8.06
C GLU A 126 9.14 -5.30 -7.83
N LYS A 127 9.76 -5.83 -8.88
CA LYS A 127 10.63 -6.99 -8.80
C LYS A 127 11.78 -6.89 -9.80
N LYS A 128 13.01 -7.04 -9.30
CA LYS A 128 14.26 -6.94 -10.09
C LYS A 128 14.31 -5.68 -10.98
N GLY A 129 13.88 -4.53 -10.44
CA GLY A 129 13.85 -3.25 -11.15
C GLY A 129 12.69 -3.06 -12.14
N VAL A 130 11.87 -4.10 -12.37
CA VAL A 130 10.66 -3.99 -13.17
C VAL A 130 9.49 -3.65 -12.25
N SER A 131 8.74 -2.60 -12.61
CA SER A 131 7.54 -2.19 -11.89
C SER A 131 6.30 -2.46 -12.74
N ARG A 132 5.29 -3.09 -12.15
CA ARG A 132 4.04 -3.47 -12.81
C ARG A 132 2.85 -3.12 -11.91
N ALA A 133 1.77 -2.65 -12.51
CA ALA A 133 0.55 -2.30 -11.78
C ALA A 133 -0.67 -3.00 -12.37
N TYR A 134 -1.49 -3.57 -11.50
CA TYR A 134 -2.70 -4.32 -11.87
C TYR A 134 -3.92 -3.58 -11.32
N PRO A 135 -4.86 -3.11 -12.17
CA PRO A 135 -6.12 -2.56 -11.69
C PRO A 135 -6.81 -3.55 -10.75
N LEU A 136 -7.12 -3.12 -9.53
CA LEU A 136 -7.72 -3.98 -8.51
C LEU A 136 -9.09 -4.51 -8.98
N SER A 137 -9.81 -3.72 -9.77
CA SER A 137 -11.06 -4.12 -10.45
C SER A 137 -10.87 -5.33 -11.36
N VAL A 138 -9.82 -5.34 -12.18
CA VAL A 138 -9.48 -6.44 -13.10
C VAL A 138 -9.09 -7.69 -12.30
N VAL A 139 -8.25 -7.54 -11.27
CA VAL A 139 -7.86 -8.65 -10.37
C VAL A 139 -9.09 -9.28 -9.71
N ARG A 140 -10.00 -8.45 -9.20
CA ARG A 140 -11.28 -8.87 -8.59
C ARG A 140 -12.19 -9.59 -9.57
N GLN A 141 -12.30 -9.07 -10.80
CA GLN A 141 -13.16 -9.62 -11.83
C GLN A 141 -12.67 -11.00 -12.29
N ARG A 142 -11.37 -11.14 -12.57
CA ARG A 142 -10.78 -12.39 -13.04
C ARG A 142 -10.72 -13.44 -11.94
N GLY A 143 -10.52 -13.04 -10.68
CA GLY A 143 -10.45 -13.96 -9.53
C GLY A 143 -9.14 -14.73 -9.44
N GLN A 144 -8.59 -15.16 -10.57
CA GLN A 144 -7.25 -15.72 -10.69
C GLN A 144 -6.59 -15.18 -11.96
N LEU A 145 -5.30 -14.84 -11.89
CA LEU A 145 -4.50 -14.50 -13.06
C LEU A 145 -3.03 -14.85 -12.82
N GLU A 146 -2.29 -14.98 -13.91
CA GLU A 146 -0.85 -15.19 -13.89
C GLU A 146 -0.18 -14.09 -14.73
N ASP A 147 1.02 -13.69 -14.33
CA ASP A 147 1.84 -12.75 -15.10
C ASP A 147 3.33 -13.00 -14.83
N SER A 148 4.22 -12.42 -15.63
CA SER A 148 5.67 -12.46 -15.41
C SER A 148 6.19 -11.06 -15.14
N VAL A 149 6.84 -10.86 -13.98
CA VAL A 149 7.40 -9.57 -13.57
C VAL A 149 8.87 -9.77 -13.24
N GLY A 150 9.77 -9.04 -13.91
CA GLY A 150 11.20 -9.22 -13.74
C GLY A 150 11.69 -10.64 -14.08
N GLY A 151 11.01 -11.31 -15.03
CA GLY A 151 11.32 -12.68 -15.44
C GLY A 151 10.89 -13.77 -14.46
N GLU A 152 10.05 -13.45 -13.48
CA GLU A 152 9.51 -14.41 -12.52
C GLU A 152 8.01 -14.54 -12.65
N LYS A 153 7.53 -15.78 -12.72
CA LYS A 153 6.10 -16.08 -12.83
C LYS A 153 5.41 -15.83 -11.49
N LEU A 154 4.37 -15.02 -11.52
CA LEU A 154 3.53 -14.67 -10.39
C LEU A 154 2.11 -15.23 -10.58
N SER A 155 1.53 -15.75 -9.51
CA SER A 155 0.15 -16.22 -9.45
C SER A 155 -0.65 -15.35 -8.51
N PHE A 156 -1.77 -14.84 -8.98
CA PHE A 156 -2.69 -14.00 -8.24
C PHE A 156 -3.96 -14.80 -7.96
N ARG A 157 -4.44 -14.74 -6.72
CA ARG A 157 -5.70 -15.32 -6.31
C ARG A 157 -6.46 -14.32 -5.46
N TYR A 158 -7.62 -13.92 -5.96
CA TYR A 158 -8.57 -13.10 -5.25
C TYR A 158 -9.71 -13.97 -4.70
N ASP A 159 -9.87 -13.95 -3.39
CA ASP A 159 -10.96 -14.63 -2.71
C ASP A 159 -12.08 -13.63 -2.38
N LYS A 160 -13.24 -13.85 -3.00
CA LYS A 160 -14.42 -12.99 -2.83
C LYS A 160 -15.09 -13.19 -1.47
N SER A 161 -14.88 -14.33 -0.82
CA SER A 161 -15.52 -14.63 0.46
C SER A 161 -15.00 -13.73 1.58
N ASP A 162 -13.68 -13.50 1.59
CA ASP A 162 -12.94 -12.71 2.58
C ASP A 162 -12.30 -11.43 1.99
N ASP A 163 -12.66 -11.03 0.77
CA ASP A 163 -12.16 -9.82 0.08
C ASP A 163 -10.63 -9.70 0.03
N ARG A 164 -9.92 -10.82 -0.13
CA ARG A 164 -8.47 -10.89 0.01
C ARG A 164 -7.77 -11.21 -1.31
N LEU A 165 -6.70 -10.48 -1.59
CA LEU A 165 -5.74 -10.81 -2.63
C LEU A 165 -4.53 -11.56 -2.04
N ARG A 166 -4.15 -12.67 -2.66
CA ARG A 166 -2.87 -13.34 -2.44
C ARG A 166 -2.07 -13.37 -3.75
N ILE A 167 -0.80 -13.06 -3.66
CA ILE A 167 0.14 -13.12 -4.78
C ILE A 167 1.31 -14.00 -4.36
N THR A 168 1.63 -15.01 -5.16
CA THR A 168 2.74 -15.92 -4.88
C THR A 168 3.66 -16.07 -6.09
N ASP A 169 4.92 -16.38 -5.83
CA ASP A 169 5.85 -16.80 -6.87
C ASP A 169 5.68 -18.29 -7.23
N SER A 170 6.52 -18.79 -8.13
CA SER A 170 6.55 -20.20 -8.55
C SER A 170 6.87 -21.19 -7.43
N GLU A 171 7.47 -20.72 -6.34
CA GLU A 171 7.77 -21.54 -5.15
C GLU A 171 6.64 -21.45 -4.10
N GLY A 172 5.56 -20.71 -4.39
CA GLY A 172 4.43 -20.51 -3.47
C GLY A 172 4.70 -19.48 -2.36
N ARG A 173 5.83 -18.77 -2.40
CA ARG A 173 6.16 -17.72 -1.42
C ARG A 173 5.35 -16.48 -1.72
N THR A 174 4.89 -15.81 -0.66
CA THR A 174 4.09 -14.58 -0.81
C THR A 174 4.95 -13.46 -1.40
N VAL A 175 4.44 -12.79 -2.44
CA VAL A 175 5.10 -11.64 -3.05
C VAL A 175 4.60 -10.35 -2.40
N PRO A 176 5.52 -9.53 -1.84
CA PRO A 176 5.19 -8.21 -1.33
C PRO A 176 4.63 -7.30 -2.41
N HIS A 177 3.45 -6.76 -2.16
CA HIS A 177 2.75 -5.84 -3.03
C HIS A 177 2.14 -4.70 -2.21
N VAL A 178 1.75 -3.62 -2.88
CA VAL A 178 1.01 -2.53 -2.25
C VAL A 178 -0.24 -2.27 -3.06
N THR A 179 -1.39 -2.16 -2.39
CA THR A 179 -2.58 -1.60 -3.02
C THR A 179 -2.55 -0.11 -2.76
N THR A 180 -2.71 0.73 -3.79
CA THR A 180 -2.67 2.19 -3.67
C THR A 180 -3.38 2.83 -4.86
N TYR A 181 -3.63 4.13 -4.80
CA TYR A 181 -4.09 4.86 -5.99
C TYR A 181 -3.03 4.87 -7.10
N TRP A 182 -3.49 4.74 -8.35
CA TRP A 182 -2.65 4.68 -9.54
C TRP A 182 -1.74 5.90 -9.67
N PHE A 183 -2.28 7.12 -9.46
CA PHE A 183 -1.48 8.34 -9.53
C PHE A 183 -0.33 8.35 -8.50
N VAL A 184 -0.54 7.76 -7.31
CA VAL A 184 0.50 7.66 -6.28
C VAL A 184 1.57 6.67 -6.72
N TRP A 185 1.18 5.47 -7.15
CA TRP A 185 2.14 4.46 -7.61
C TRP A 185 3.00 4.97 -8.76
N LYS A 186 2.37 5.49 -9.81
CA LYS A 186 3.06 5.99 -11.02
C LYS A 186 3.97 7.17 -10.72
N ALA A 187 3.62 8.01 -9.75
CA ALA A 187 4.51 9.08 -9.33
C ALA A 187 5.84 8.53 -8.80
N PHE A 188 5.88 7.37 -8.14
CA PHE A 188 7.12 6.73 -7.68
C PHE A 188 7.76 5.80 -8.72
N HIS A 189 6.95 5.15 -9.56
CA HIS A 189 7.38 4.20 -10.57
C HIS A 189 6.89 4.65 -11.96
N PRO A 190 7.50 5.70 -12.55
CA PRO A 190 6.99 6.34 -13.77
C PRO A 190 7.07 5.45 -15.01
N GLN A 191 7.93 4.43 -15.00
CA GLN A 191 8.09 3.44 -16.07
C GLN A 191 7.20 2.21 -15.88
N THR A 192 6.27 2.23 -14.91
CA THR A 192 5.40 1.08 -14.66
C THR A 192 4.55 0.75 -15.88
N GLU A 193 4.62 -0.51 -16.29
CA GLU A 193 3.68 -1.10 -17.23
C GLU A 193 2.39 -1.46 -16.50
N ARG A 194 1.27 -1.06 -17.07
CA ARG A 194 -0.06 -1.34 -16.52
C ARG A 194 -0.64 -2.57 -17.19
N PHE A 195 -1.19 -3.47 -16.39
CA PHE A 195 -1.84 -4.68 -16.87
C PHE A 195 -3.21 -4.36 -17.50
N GLU A 196 -3.53 -5.05 -18.60
CA GLU A 196 -4.79 -4.96 -19.36
C GLU A 196 -5.78 -6.07 -19.00
#